data_AF-A0A6P8XKR7-F1
#
_entry.id   AF-A0A6P8XKR7-F1
#
_cell.length_a   1.000
_cell.length_b   1.000
_cell.length_c   1.000
_cell.angle_alpha   90.00
_cell.angle_beta   90.00
_cell.angle_gamma   90.00
#
_symmetry.space_group_name_H-M   'P 1'
#
loop_
_entity.id
_entity.type
_entity.pdbx_description
1 polymer ?
#
loop_
_entity_poly.entity_id
_entity_poly.type
_entity_poly.pdbx_seq_one_letter_code
_entity_poly.pdbx_strand_id
1 'polypeptide(L)'
;MCEAQRLLDELYATFQRYNHQRCVQLLKIFSQVRCCECGHRIRIEIAQQKAAVKNAASRYQFANKLPIVCLVVMLLIIIFMIHLARRYNHAIAFGSCACISTLFYTNDDCEVVV
;
A
#
# COMPACT_ATOMS: atom_id res chain seq x y z
N MET A 1 2.32 4.91 20.27
CA MET A 1 3.38 5.22 19.28
C MET A 1 2.86 5.34 17.85
N CYS A 2 1.84 4.57 17.42
CA CYS A 2 1.26 4.69 16.07
C CYS A 2 0.57 6.03 15.75
N GLU A 3 -0.04 6.70 16.73
CA GLU A 3 -0.76 7.97 16.48
C GLU A 3 0.17 9.12 16.12
N ALA A 4 1.35 9.20 16.75
CA ALA A 4 2.35 10.21 16.45
C ALA A 4 2.94 10.03 15.04
N GLN A 5 3.17 8.78 14.61
CA GLN A 5 3.62 8.46 13.25
C GLN A 5 2.54 8.81 12.22
N ARG A 6 1.27 8.49 12.50
CA ARG A 6 0.16 8.81 11.60
C ARG A 6 -0.02 10.32 11.43
N LEU A 7 0.09 11.10 12.51
CA LEU A 7 0.08 12.56 12.45
C LEU A 7 1.26 13.11 11.63
N LEU A 8 2.45 12.52 11.80
CA LEU A 8 3.64 12.91 11.02
C LEU A 8 3.45 12.64 9.52
N ASP A 9 2.89 11.49 9.17
CA ASP A 9 2.60 11.09 7.80
C ASP A 9 1.54 12.01 7.16
N GLU A 10 0.48 12.33 7.90
CA GLU A 10 -0.57 13.26 7.46
C GLU A 10 -0.01 14.68 7.25
N LEU A 11 0.84 15.17 8.16
CA LEU A 11 1.52 16.46 8.02
C LEU A 11 2.47 16.47 6.82
N TYR A 12 3.25 15.41 6.64
CA TYR A 12 4.16 15.27 5.52
C TYR A 12 3.41 15.26 4.18
N ALA A 13 2.32 14.50 4.09
CA ALA A 13 1.46 14.47 2.91
C ALA A 13 0.84 15.84 2.63
N THR A 14 0.40 16.54 3.67
CA THR A 14 -0.18 17.89 3.55
C THR A 14 0.86 18.89 3.05
N PHE A 15 2.06 18.87 3.61
CA PHE A 15 3.16 19.74 3.19
C PHE A 15 3.59 19.47 1.75
N GLN A 16 3.68 18.20 1.34
CA GLN A 16 3.94 17.84 -0.05
C GLN A 16 2.87 18.38 -1.00
N ARG A 17 1.59 18.27 -0.64
CA ARG A 17 0.49 18.81 -1.45
C ARG A 17 0.61 20.32 -1.63
N TYR A 18 0.87 21.06 -0.55
CA TYR A 18 1.04 22.51 -0.62
C TYR A 18 2.26 22.92 -1.45
N ASN A 19 3.40 22.24 -1.29
CA ASN A 19 4.58 22.52 -2.12
C ASN A 19 4.34 22.24 -3.60
N HIS A 20 3.64 21.14 -3.91
CA HIS A 20 3.28 20.83 -5.29
C HIS A 20 2.36 21.90 -5.88
N GLN A 21 1.32 22.32 -5.14
CA GLN A 21 0.40 23.38 -5.54
C GLN A 21 1.13 24.71 -5.77
N ARG A 22 2.03 25.12 -4.85
CA ARG A 22 2.83 26.34 -5.02
C ARG A 22 3.71 26.28 -6.27
N CYS A 23 4.32 25.14 -6.54
CA CYS A 23 5.14 24.94 -7.74
C CYS A 23 4.32 25.10 -9.03
N VAL A 24 3.12 24.49 -9.08
CA VAL A 24 2.20 24.62 -10.22
C VAL A 24 1.74 26.07 -10.41
N GLN A 25 1.42 26.78 -9.32
CA GLN A 25 1.03 28.19 -9.37
C GLN A 25 2.18 29.08 -9.87
N LEU A 26 3.40 28.87 -9.38
CA LEU A 26 4.60 29.57 -9.85
C LEU A 26 4.84 29.34 -11.34
N LEU A 27 4.74 28.10 -11.80
CA LEU A 27 4.84 27.77 -13.23
C LEU A 27 3.78 28.48 -14.07
N LYS A 28 2.55 28.61 -13.55
CA LYS A 28 1.46 29.34 -14.22
C LYS A 28 1.78 30.84 -14.34
N ILE A 29 2.23 31.47 -13.25
CA ILE A 29 2.65 32.88 -13.27
C ILE A 29 3.79 33.09 -14.25
N PHE A 30 4.81 32.23 -14.21
CA PHE A 30 5.95 32.28 -15.11
C PHE A 30 5.56 32.10 -16.57
N SER A 31 4.57 31.25 -16.86
CA SER A 31 4.05 31.08 -18.22
C SER A 31 3.34 32.32 -18.79
N GLN A 32 2.89 33.25 -17.94
CA GLN A 32 2.25 34.51 -18.35
C GLN A 32 3.26 35.62 -18.65
N VAL A 33 4.51 35.48 -18.21
CA VAL A 33 5.55 36.48 -18.48
C VAL A 33 6.07 36.30 -19.90
N ARG A 34 6.15 37.40 -20.67
CA ARG A 34 6.71 37.37 -22.03
C ARG A 34 8.14 36.84 -21.99
N CYS A 35 8.45 35.89 -22.86
CA CYS A 35 9.76 35.24 -22.90
C CYS A 35 10.78 36.20 -23.54
N CYS A 36 11.63 36.81 -22.71
CA CYS A 36 12.71 37.70 -23.15
C CYS A 36 13.94 36.87 -23.55
N GLU A 37 13.99 36.27 -24.75
CA GLU A 37 15.13 35.51 -25.35
C GLU A 37 15.83 34.42 -24.49
N CYS A 38 15.45 34.24 -23.23
CA CYS A 38 16.15 33.45 -22.24
C CYS A 38 15.82 31.96 -22.33
N GLY A 39 15.01 31.55 -23.32
CA GLY A 39 14.56 30.17 -23.50
C GLY A 39 13.64 29.65 -22.38
N HIS A 40 13.05 30.54 -21.58
CA HIS A 40 12.25 30.17 -20.40
C HIS A 40 11.01 29.33 -20.76
N ARG A 41 10.31 29.67 -21.85
CA ARG A 41 9.15 28.91 -22.34
C ARG A 41 9.50 27.46 -22.68
N ILE A 42 10.64 27.24 -23.34
CA ILE A 42 11.14 25.91 -23.69
C ILE A 42 11.42 25.09 -22.43
N ARG A 43 12.04 25.71 -21.40
CA ARG A 43 12.30 25.04 -20.12
C ARG A 43 11.00 24.66 -19.39
N ILE A 44 9.98 25.51 -19.43
CA ILE A 44 8.66 25.20 -18.87
C ILE A 44 8.01 24.02 -19.59
N GLU A 45 7.99 24.03 -20.92
CA GLU A 45 7.38 22.95 -21.72
C GLU A 45 8.07 21.60 -21.46
N ILE A 46 9.40 21.58 -21.38
CA ILE A 46 10.17 20.36 -21.02
C ILE A 46 9.85 19.91 -19.60
N ALA A 47 9.74 20.83 -18.63
CA ALA A 47 9.39 20.49 -17.25
C ALA A 47 7.97 19.92 -17.14
N GLN A 48 7.01 20.48 -17.89
CA GLN A 48 5.64 20.00 -17.96
C GLN A 48 5.55 18.60 -18.59
N GLN A 49 6.26 18.35 -19.68
CA GLN A 49 6.33 17.02 -20.29
C GLN A 49 6.92 15.98 -19.33
N LYS A 50 8.03 16.30 -18.65
CA LYS A 50 8.63 15.40 -17.65
C LYS A 50 7.68 15.08 -16.50
N ALA A 51 6.90 16.06 -16.04
CA ALA A 51 5.88 15.86 -15.01
C ALA A 51 4.74 14.95 -15.50
N ALA A 52 4.27 15.16 -16.73
CA ALA A 52 3.23 14.32 -17.34
C ALA A 52 3.68 12.86 -17.48
N VAL A 53 4.92 12.62 -17.94
CA VAL A 53 5.49 11.27 -18.07
C VAL A 53 5.63 10.59 -16.70
N LYS A 54 6.09 11.30 -15.67
CA LYS A 54 6.18 10.75 -14.30
C LYS A 54 4.81 10.32 -13.77
N ASN A 55 3.77 11.11 -14.02
CA ASN A 55 2.40 10.80 -13.60
C ASN A 55 1.77 9.63 -14.38
N ALA A 56 2.14 9.45 -15.65
CA ALA A 56 1.74 8.29 -16.43
C ALA A 56 2.47 7.02 -15.98
N ALA A 57 3.78 7.12 -15.72
CA ALA A 57 4.59 6.02 -15.24
C ALA A 57 4.15 5.52 -13.85
N SER A 58 3.79 6.41 -12.93
CA SER A 58 3.33 6.03 -11.59
C SER A 58 1.98 5.28 -11.62
N ARG A 59 1.05 5.70 -12.48
CA ARG A 59 -0.23 4.99 -12.71
C ARG A 59 -0.01 3.60 -13.30
N TYR A 60 0.85 3.48 -14.31
CA TYR A 60 1.19 2.20 -14.92
C TYR A 60 1.87 1.23 -13.94
N GLN A 61 2.76 1.76 -13.09
CA GLN A 61 3.52 0.96 -12.13
C GLN A 61 2.63 0.42 -11.00
N PHE A 62 1.61 1.16 -10.56
CA PHE A 62 0.65 0.66 -9.57
C PHE A 62 -0.29 -0.40 -10.16
N ALA A 63 -0.79 -0.19 -11.38
CA ALA A 63 -1.66 -1.12 -12.07
C ALA A 63 -1.00 -2.48 -12.33
N ASN A 64 0.29 -2.50 -12.70
CA ASN A 64 1.01 -3.76 -12.95
C ASN A 64 1.39 -4.53 -11.67
N LYS A 65 1.46 -3.86 -10.51
CA LYS A 65 1.84 -4.53 -9.25
C LYS A 65 0.67 -5.16 -8.51
N LEU A 66 -0.54 -4.61 -8.68
CA LEU A 66 -1.75 -5.12 -8.04
C LEU A 66 -2.03 -6.62 -8.32
N PRO A 67 -1.96 -7.13 -9.57
CA PRO A 67 -2.23 -8.54 -9.83
C PRO A 67 -1.18 -9.47 -9.19
N ILE A 68 0.09 -9.05 -9.15
CA ILE A 68 1.17 -9.83 -8.51
C ILE A 68 0.91 -9.94 -7.01
N VAL A 69 0.53 -8.84 -6.35
CA VAL A 69 0.19 -8.85 -4.92
C VAL A 69 -1.02 -9.75 -4.65
N CYS A 70 -2.07 -9.68 -5.46
CA CYS A 70 -3.23 -10.57 -5.33
C CYS A 70 -2.85 -12.05 -5.47
N LEU A 71 -1.99 -12.41 -6.43
CA LEU A 71 -1.54 -13.79 -6.61
C LEU A 71 -0.76 -14.31 -5.39
N VAL A 72 0.12 -13.48 -4.81
CA VAL A 72 0.88 -13.84 -3.60
C VAL A 72 -0.06 -14.08 -2.43
N VAL A 73 -1.05 -13.21 -2.22
CA VAL A 73 -2.04 -13.36 -1.14
C VAL A 73 -2.85 -14.63 -1.30
N MET A 74 -3.30 -14.95 -2.52
CA MET A 74 -4.04 -16.19 -2.80
C MET A 74 -3.19 -17.44 -2.49
N LEU A 75 -1.90 -17.43 -2.85
CA LEU A 75 -0.97 -18.51 -2.52
C LEU A 75 -0.80 -18.70 -1.01
N LEU A 76 -0.68 -17.60 -0.26
CA LEU A 76 -0.57 -17.64 1.20
C LEU A 76 -1.83 -18.24 1.84
N ILE A 77 -3.02 -17.88 1.36
CA ILE A 77 -4.29 -18.45 1.83
C ILE A 77 -4.32 -19.97 1.59
N ILE A 78 -3.91 -20.43 0.41
CA ILE A 78 -3.88 -21.87 0.09
C ILE A 78 -2.92 -22.61 1.03
N ILE A 79 -1.71 -22.10 1.23
CA ILE A 79 -0.72 -22.69 2.14
C ILE A 79 -1.28 -22.75 3.57
N PHE A 80 -1.92 -21.68 4.02
CA PHE A 80 -2.54 -21.60 5.33
C PHE A 80 -3.66 -22.62 5.50
N MET A 81 -4.54 -22.79 4.50
CA MET A 81 -5.62 -23.78 4.53
C MET A 81 -5.08 -25.21 4.53
N ILE A 82 -4.02 -25.50 3.75
CA ILE A 82 -3.35 -26.81 3.77
C ILE A 82 -2.75 -27.08 5.15
N HIS A 83 -2.12 -26.08 5.77
CA HIS A 83 -1.55 -26.21 7.11
C HIS A 83 -2.64 -26.50 8.15
N LEU A 84 -3.77 -25.78 8.10
CA LEU A 84 -4.93 -26.03 8.95
C LEU A 84 -5.50 -27.42 8.73
N ALA A 85 -5.69 -27.85 7.48
CA ALA A 85 -6.21 -29.17 7.15
C ALA A 85 -5.28 -30.29 7.66
N ARG A 86 -3.96 -30.13 7.52
CA ARG A 86 -2.99 -31.08 8.09
C ARG A 86 -3.07 -31.14 9.61
N ARG A 87 -3.18 -29.99 10.28
CA ARG A 87 -3.31 -29.91 11.74
C ARG A 87 -4.63 -30.55 12.20
N TYR A 88 -5.72 -30.30 11.49
CA TYR A 88 -7.04 -30.87 11.75
C TYR A 88 -7.03 -32.39 11.57
N ASN A 89 -6.49 -32.88 10.46
CA ASN A 89 -6.37 -34.32 10.20
C ASN A 89 -5.45 -35.02 11.20
N HIS A 90 -4.35 -34.39 11.60
CA HIS A 90 -3.45 -34.93 12.63
C HIS A 90 -4.14 -34.98 14.01
N ALA A 91 -4.93 -33.95 14.36
CA ALA A 91 -5.71 -33.95 15.59
C ALA A 91 -6.74 -35.08 15.61
N ILE A 92 -7.44 -35.32 14.50
CA ILE A 92 -8.40 -36.44 14.38
C ILE A 92 -7.71 -37.81 14.43
N ALA A 93 -6.55 -37.94 13.78
CA ALA A 93 -5.87 -39.23 13.66
C ALA A 93 -5.11 -39.64 14.93
N PHE A 94 -4.63 -38.68 15.74
CA PHE A 94 -3.71 -38.96 16.85
C PHE A 94 -4.08 -38.32 18.20
N GLY A 95 -5.11 -37.48 18.28
CA GLY A 95 -5.46 -36.73 19.50
C GLY A 95 -6.85 -37.07 20.04
N SER A 96 -6.98 -37.18 21.36
CA SER A 96 -8.28 -37.18 22.03
C SER A 96 -9.09 -35.97 21.55
N CYS A 97 -10.36 -36.17 21.19
CA CYS A 97 -11.29 -35.17 20.66
C CYS A 97 -11.61 -34.00 21.62
N ALA A 98 -10.71 -33.62 22.52
CA ALA A 98 -11.04 -32.70 23.60
C ALA A 98 -10.98 -31.22 23.15
N CYS A 99 -9.97 -30.74 22.41
CA CYS A 99 -9.89 -29.30 22.12
C CYS A 99 -9.19 -29.01 20.78
N ILE A 100 -9.93 -28.48 19.81
CA ILE A 100 -9.37 -27.94 18.56
C ILE A 100 -9.23 -26.44 18.71
N SER A 101 -8.02 -25.95 18.99
CA SER A 101 -7.76 -24.51 19.02
C SER A 101 -7.91 -23.92 17.60
N THR A 102 -8.90 -23.06 17.40
CA THR A 102 -9.04 -22.25 16.18
C THR A 102 -8.58 -20.82 16.45
N LEU A 103 -8.40 -19.99 15.42
CA LEU A 103 -8.06 -18.56 15.58
C LEU A 103 -9.04 -17.78 16.48
N PHE A 104 -10.25 -18.30 16.69
CA PHE A 104 -11.30 -17.72 17.53
C PHE A 104 -11.52 -18.47 18.85
N TYR A 105 -10.77 -19.54 19.12
CA TYR A 105 -10.92 -20.36 20.33
C TYR A 105 -9.54 -20.70 20.91
N THR A 106 -9.24 -20.10 22.06
CA THR A 106 -8.08 -20.43 22.89
C THR A 106 -8.40 -21.63 23.77
N ASN A 107 -7.38 -22.43 24.11
CA ASN A 107 -7.53 -23.66 24.91
C ASN A 107 -8.11 -23.43 26.31
N ASP A 108 -8.23 -22.18 26.76
CA ASP A 108 -8.80 -21.81 28.06
C ASP A 108 -10.32 -22.04 28.14
N ASP A 109 -11.00 -22.22 27.00
CA ASP A 109 -12.45 -22.51 26.95
C ASP A 109 -12.76 -24.03 27.04
N CYS A 110 -11.74 -24.86 27.26
CA CYS A 110 -11.86 -26.31 27.24
C CYS A 110 -11.71 -26.90 28.66
N GLU A 111 -12.76 -26.80 29.47
CA GLU A 111 -12.84 -27.52 30.74
C GLU A 111 -13.07 -29.02 30.47
N VAL A 112 -12.01 -29.81 30.63
CA VAL A 112 -12.11 -31.27 30.73
C VAL A 112 -12.53 -31.60 32.16
N VAL A 113 -13.83 -31.79 32.38
CA VAL A 113 -14.35 -32.34 33.63
C VAL A 113 -14.04 -33.84 33.64
N VAL A 114 -13.25 -34.28 34.63
CA VAL A 114 -12.90 -35.69 34.91
C VAL A 114 -14.09 -36.41 35.55
#